data_AF-A0A839PYM3-F1
#
_entry.id   AF-A0A839PYM3-F1
#
_cell.length_a   1.000
_cell.length_b   1.000
_cell.length_c   1.000
_cell.angle_alpha   90.00
_cell.angle_beta   90.00
_cell.angle_gamma   90.00
#
_symmetry.space_group_name_H-M   'P 1'
#
loop_
_entity.id
_entity.type
_entity.pdbx_description
1 polymer ?
#
loop_
_entity_poly.entity_id
_entity_poly.type
_entity_poly.pdbx_seq_one_letter_code
_entity_poly.pdbx_strand_id
1 'polypeptide(L)'
;MEVLSPPRSLARHPLFQVAFTLDDGLPLRIAGLDCSEADRPVEPAKFDLFVGMVAAQDGPLTGTVTFATDLFDEDTVRRWMDLFVEMLTTAAREPNTPLSQLGAAASVPDGAHRGPERPARLLTDLLDESFEAGALSPAVEAWDGRLTYAQLDAVSAGLARTLLALGAGPDRPVVVSGRRSAALVVALTAVIRSGAVYVPLDPALPAARAAEILGSLDGALVVADSTGVAPASDPALEMDLDAWVARASDRPVTDANRPETLSLAHGSYVIHTSGTTGRPKAVLLPHEGFVKLEARFRDDFAVTDTSRVVAMASIGFDGSLFEILMGLLCGAVVLPTEPQDFLTGERTDFTHATVTPSMLAALDPGAFPSGRTFVTASEACSDGLVSAWAGRHTLINSYGPSEVTVFASGGPLQVAEPVTIGGPVVNTALMVLDEGLRPVPVGVAGELFVAGGGLARGYVGQPGLTA
;
A
#
# COMPACT_ATOMS: atom_id res chain seq x y z
N MET A 1 25.65 40.90 6.22
CA MET A 1 25.57 39.43 6.09
C MET A 1 26.27 38.66 7.23
N GLU A 2 27.29 39.21 7.89
CA GLU A 2 28.00 38.53 9.00
C GLU A 2 27.15 38.35 10.28
N VAL A 3 26.14 39.21 10.46
CA VAL A 3 25.26 39.24 11.65
C VAL A 3 24.38 38.00 11.80
N LEU A 4 23.97 37.37 10.69
CA LEU A 4 23.05 36.21 10.73
C LEU A 4 23.78 34.86 10.80
N SER A 5 25.05 34.81 10.35
CA SER A 5 25.93 33.61 10.37
C SER A 5 25.23 32.25 10.11
N PRO A 6 24.41 32.11 9.05
CA PRO A 6 23.82 30.81 8.73
C PRO A 6 24.92 29.81 8.32
N PRO A 7 24.69 28.49 8.50
CA PRO A 7 25.61 27.46 8.06
C PRO A 7 25.89 27.63 6.55
N ARG A 8 27.16 27.88 6.21
CA ARG A 8 27.55 28.06 4.80
C ARG A 8 27.61 26.70 4.11
N SER A 9 27.01 26.64 2.92
CA SER A 9 27.10 25.50 2.00
C SER A 9 27.62 26.00 0.66
N LEU A 10 28.41 25.18 -0.02
CA LEU A 10 28.79 25.44 -1.42
C LEU A 10 27.67 25.04 -2.40
N ALA A 11 26.66 24.29 -1.93
CA ALA A 11 25.58 23.76 -2.75
C ALA A 11 24.34 24.67 -2.84
N ARG A 12 24.25 25.72 -2.02
CA ARG A 12 23.09 26.63 -2.01
C ARG A 12 23.44 28.01 -1.49
N HIS A 13 22.72 29.01 -1.96
CA HIS A 13 22.85 30.37 -1.44
C HIS A 13 22.36 30.42 0.04
N PRO A 14 23.07 31.12 0.95
CA PRO A 14 22.97 30.91 2.39
C PRO A 14 21.69 31.45 3.07
N LEU A 15 20.89 32.26 2.37
CA LEU A 15 19.73 32.95 2.96
C LEU A 15 18.43 32.70 2.19
N PHE A 16 18.51 32.61 0.87
CA PHE A 16 17.37 32.41 -0.02
C PHE A 16 17.85 31.65 -1.24
N GLN A 17 16.94 30.90 -1.86
CA GLN A 17 17.20 30.05 -3.02
C GLN A 17 16.46 30.57 -4.27
N VAL A 18 15.41 31.37 -4.06
CA VAL A 18 14.61 31.99 -5.12
C VAL A 18 14.75 33.50 -5.04
N ALA A 19 14.92 34.15 -6.18
CA ALA A 19 14.98 35.61 -6.30
C ALA A 19 13.99 36.11 -7.34
N PHE A 20 13.37 37.26 -7.04
CA PHE A 20 12.40 37.92 -7.89
C PHE A 20 12.78 39.39 -8.06
N THR A 21 12.75 39.89 -9.29
CA THR A 21 12.90 41.33 -9.59
C THR A 21 11.73 41.81 -10.45
N LEU A 22 11.32 43.05 -10.21
CA LEU A 22 10.36 43.76 -11.04
C LEU A 22 10.96 45.14 -11.33
N ASP A 23 11.29 45.37 -12.59
CA ASP A 23 11.88 46.62 -13.06
C ASP A 23 10.89 47.42 -13.93
N ASP A 24 10.99 48.74 -13.89
CA ASP A 24 10.22 49.61 -14.78
C ASP A 24 10.85 49.61 -16.18
N GLY A 25 10.10 49.18 -17.18
CA GLY A 25 10.50 49.18 -18.58
C GLY A 25 10.46 50.59 -19.16
N LEU A 26 11.50 51.39 -18.89
CA LEU A 26 11.64 52.72 -19.44
C LEU A 26 12.19 52.65 -20.88
N PRO A 27 11.60 53.40 -21.85
CA PRO A 27 12.11 53.42 -23.21
C PRO A 27 13.54 54.00 -23.24
N LEU A 28 14.50 53.19 -23.69
CA LEU A 28 15.89 53.60 -23.79
C LEU A 28 16.06 54.51 -25.01
N ARG A 29 16.21 55.81 -24.77
CA ARG A 29 16.51 56.80 -25.80
C ARG A 29 17.91 57.36 -25.62
N ILE A 30 18.78 57.09 -26.59
CA ILE A 30 20.14 57.62 -26.61
C ILE A 30 20.25 58.59 -27.79
N ALA A 31 20.53 59.87 -27.49
CA ALA A 31 20.67 60.93 -28.49
C ALA A 31 19.49 61.06 -29.48
N GLY A 32 18.27 60.77 -29.02
CA GLY A 32 17.04 60.85 -29.84
C GLY A 32 16.77 59.63 -30.72
N LEU A 33 17.57 58.57 -30.61
CA LEU A 33 17.32 57.28 -31.25
C LEU A 33 16.56 56.36 -30.30
N ASP A 34 15.58 55.64 -30.83
CA ASP A 34 14.94 54.54 -30.11
C ASP A 34 15.92 53.35 -30.08
N CYS A 35 16.29 52.91 -28.88
CA CYS A 35 17.22 51.80 -28.67
C CYS A 35 16.48 50.62 -28.04
N SER A 36 16.75 49.41 -28.54
CA SER A 36 16.34 48.16 -27.91
C SER A 36 17.56 47.43 -27.35
N GLU A 37 17.40 46.71 -26.23
CA GLU A 37 18.43 45.74 -25.82
C GLU A 37 18.56 44.65 -26.90
N ALA A 38 19.80 44.28 -27.21
CA ALA A 38 20.07 43.10 -28.01
C ALA A 38 19.87 41.85 -27.13
N ASP A 39 19.53 40.71 -27.75
CA ASP A 39 19.41 39.43 -27.05
C ASP A 39 20.64 39.18 -26.18
N ARG A 40 20.43 39.11 -24.86
CA ARG A 40 21.51 38.82 -23.92
C ARG A 40 21.88 37.34 -24.04
N PRO A 41 23.18 36.99 -24.05
CA PRO A 41 23.59 35.60 -23.89
C PRO A 41 23.08 35.07 -22.54
N VAL A 42 22.69 33.79 -22.51
CA VAL A 42 22.16 33.12 -21.32
C VAL A 42 23.16 33.26 -20.17
N GLU A 43 22.79 34.00 -19.12
CA GLU A 43 23.61 34.07 -17.91
C GLU A 43 23.52 32.75 -17.13
N PRO A 44 24.64 32.25 -16.58
CA PRO A 44 24.59 31.09 -15.70
C PRO A 44 23.73 31.38 -14.47
N ALA A 45 22.96 30.39 -14.03
CA ALA A 45 22.09 30.51 -12.86
C ALA A 45 22.90 30.84 -11.60
N LYS A 46 22.57 31.99 -10.99
CA LYS A 46 23.20 32.47 -9.74
C LYS A 46 22.45 32.00 -8.48
N PHE A 47 21.22 31.56 -8.66
CA PHE A 47 20.29 31.05 -7.65
C PHE A 47 19.61 29.80 -8.21
N ASP A 48 18.94 29.04 -7.35
CA ASP A 48 18.20 27.84 -7.76
C ASP A 48 17.12 28.24 -8.79
N LEU A 49 16.40 29.34 -8.52
CA LEU A 49 15.42 29.95 -9.45
C LEU A 49 15.48 31.49 -9.37
N PHE A 50 15.52 32.16 -10.51
CA PHE A 50 15.44 33.61 -10.65
C PHE A 50 14.34 33.98 -11.63
N VAL A 51 13.42 34.86 -11.20
CA VAL A 51 12.34 35.39 -12.03
C VAL A 51 12.54 36.91 -12.15
N GLY A 52 12.89 37.36 -13.35
CA GLY A 52 13.02 38.78 -13.66
C GLY A 52 11.84 39.25 -14.48
N MET A 53 11.14 40.27 -14.01
CA MET A 53 10.00 40.87 -14.69
C MET A 53 10.23 42.34 -15.01
N VAL A 54 9.64 42.80 -16.10
CA VAL A 54 9.66 44.18 -16.55
C VAL A 54 8.23 44.64 -16.79
N ALA A 55 7.84 45.75 -16.15
CA ALA A 55 6.55 46.39 -16.34
C ALA A 55 6.69 47.55 -17.35
N ALA A 56 6.08 47.42 -18.53
CA ALA A 56 6.03 48.52 -19.50
C ALA A 56 5.01 49.60 -19.04
N GLN A 57 5.28 50.88 -19.33
CA GLN A 57 4.47 52.01 -18.84
C GLN A 57 2.98 52.00 -19.24
N ASP A 58 2.58 51.23 -20.25
CA ASP A 58 1.17 51.00 -20.65
C ASP A 58 1.04 49.66 -21.43
N GLY A 59 1.81 48.64 -21.04
CA GLY A 59 1.97 47.40 -21.82
C GLY A 59 1.92 46.13 -20.97
N PRO A 60 2.06 44.94 -21.59
CA PRO A 60 2.09 43.69 -20.85
C PRO A 60 3.31 43.62 -19.93
N LEU A 61 3.17 42.88 -18.84
CA LEU A 61 4.31 42.40 -18.06
C LEU A 61 5.07 41.36 -18.90
N THR A 62 6.37 41.58 -19.09
CA THR A 62 7.26 40.62 -19.74
C THR A 62 8.35 40.20 -18.77
N GLY A 63 8.99 39.06 -18.99
CA GLY A 63 10.02 38.59 -18.07
C GLY A 63 10.79 37.40 -18.58
N THR A 64 11.83 37.06 -17.83
CA THR A 64 12.68 35.90 -18.06
C THR A 64 12.82 35.09 -16.77
N VAL A 65 13.00 33.79 -16.94
CA VAL A 65 13.26 32.88 -15.83
C VAL A 65 14.57 32.17 -16.08
N THR A 66 15.44 32.20 -15.08
CA THR A 66 16.74 31.50 -15.09
C THR A 66 16.75 30.51 -13.93
N PHE A 67 17.12 29.26 -14.18
CA PHE A 67 17.08 28.20 -13.17
C PHE A 67 18.29 27.28 -13.25
N ALA A 68 18.60 26.62 -12.14
CA ALA A 68 19.67 25.62 -12.07
C ALA A 68 19.22 24.29 -12.67
N THR A 69 19.83 23.86 -13.78
CA THR A 69 19.48 22.63 -14.50
C THR A 69 19.82 21.35 -13.75
N ASP A 70 20.69 21.44 -12.74
CA ASP A 70 20.98 20.32 -11.82
C ASP A 70 19.81 20.05 -10.86
N LEU A 71 18.85 20.99 -10.74
CA LEU A 71 17.70 20.90 -9.84
C LEU A 71 16.37 20.83 -10.58
N PHE A 72 16.24 21.52 -11.72
CA PHE A 72 14.97 21.66 -12.43
C PHE A 72 15.12 21.42 -13.93
N ASP A 73 14.10 20.81 -14.53
CA ASP A 73 13.91 20.76 -15.97
C ASP A 73 13.02 21.92 -16.47
N GLU A 74 13.09 22.18 -17.78
CA GLU A 74 12.36 23.28 -18.43
C GLU A 74 10.83 23.12 -18.30
N ASP A 75 10.32 21.90 -18.40
CA ASP A 75 8.89 21.62 -18.35
C ASP A 75 8.30 21.91 -16.96
N THR A 76 9.05 21.62 -15.90
CA THR A 76 8.69 21.93 -14.52
C THR A 76 8.62 23.43 -14.30
N VAL A 77 9.65 24.16 -14.73
CA VAL A 77 9.67 25.62 -14.58
C VAL A 77 8.57 26.29 -15.41
N ARG A 78 8.31 25.79 -16.63
CA ARG A 78 7.20 26.26 -17.47
C ARG A 78 5.85 26.09 -16.76
N ARG A 79 5.57 24.91 -16.20
CA ARG A 79 4.34 24.67 -15.43
C ARG A 79 4.17 25.63 -14.26
N TRP A 80 5.25 25.93 -13.53
CA TRP A 80 5.20 26.90 -12.43
C TRP A 80 4.91 28.33 -12.93
N MET A 81 5.46 28.72 -14.08
CA MET A 81 5.22 30.04 -14.64
C MET A 81 3.81 30.18 -15.21
N ASP A 82 3.25 29.13 -15.80
CA ASP A 82 1.85 29.11 -16.23
C ASP A 82 0.92 29.31 -15.02
N LEU A 83 1.17 28.61 -13.91
CA LEU A 83 0.44 28.79 -12.66
C LEU A 83 0.62 30.20 -12.08
N PHE A 84 1.83 30.74 -12.11
CA PHE A 84 2.10 32.11 -11.63
C PHE A 84 1.31 33.16 -12.43
N VAL A 85 1.26 33.02 -13.76
CA VAL A 85 0.47 33.90 -14.63
C VAL A 85 -1.03 33.76 -14.37
N GLU A 86 -1.53 32.53 -14.15
CA GLU A 86 -2.94 32.28 -13.78
C GLU A 86 -3.30 32.95 -12.45
N MET A 87 -2.42 32.84 -11.44
CA MET A 87 -2.60 33.49 -10.14
C MET A 87 -2.68 35.01 -10.26
N LEU A 88 -1.75 35.63 -11.00
CA LEU A 88 -1.76 37.08 -11.25
C LEU A 88 -3.02 37.51 -12.01
N THR A 89 -3.43 36.73 -13.01
CA THR A 89 -4.64 37.00 -13.79
C THR A 89 -5.90 36.95 -12.92
N THR A 90 -5.99 35.96 -12.05
CA THR A 90 -7.12 35.80 -11.11
C THR A 90 -7.16 36.96 -10.12
N ALA A 91 -6.02 37.30 -9.51
CA ALA A 91 -5.93 38.42 -8.57
C ALA A 91 -6.29 39.77 -9.22
N ALA A 92 -5.95 39.96 -10.50
CA ALA A 92 -6.30 41.17 -11.25
C ALA A 92 -7.80 41.25 -11.59
N ARG A 93 -8.44 40.11 -11.90
CA ARG A 93 -9.88 40.05 -12.24
C ARG A 93 -10.77 40.08 -11.00
N GLU A 94 -10.34 39.45 -9.91
CA GLU A 94 -11.09 39.24 -8.69
C GLU A 94 -10.25 39.64 -7.46
N PRO A 95 -10.06 40.94 -7.19
CA PRO A 95 -9.10 41.42 -6.20
C PRO A 95 -9.47 41.09 -4.75
N ASN A 96 -10.70 40.62 -4.51
CA ASN A 96 -11.18 40.22 -3.18
C ASN A 96 -11.09 38.70 -2.96
N THR A 97 -10.58 37.93 -3.94
CA THR A 97 -10.39 36.49 -3.80
C THR A 97 -9.37 36.21 -2.69
N PRO A 98 -9.71 35.38 -1.68
CA PRO A 98 -8.78 35.02 -0.62
C PRO A 98 -7.48 34.47 -1.20
N LEU A 99 -6.33 34.84 -0.62
CA LEU A 99 -5.02 34.35 -1.07
C LEU A 99 -4.96 32.82 -1.13
N SER A 100 -5.65 32.14 -0.21
CA SER A 100 -5.74 30.69 -0.21
C SER A 100 -6.31 30.19 -1.54
N GLN A 101 -7.32 30.85 -2.12
CA GLN A 101 -8.03 30.44 -3.32
C GLN A 101 -7.33 30.85 -4.64
N LEU A 102 -6.29 31.67 -4.58
CA LEU A 102 -5.50 32.02 -5.77
C LEU A 102 -4.64 30.82 -6.21
N GLY A 103 -4.71 30.45 -7.49
CA GLY A 103 -3.98 29.29 -8.01
C GLY A 103 -4.57 27.95 -7.59
N ALA A 104 -5.77 27.94 -6.98
CA ALA A 104 -6.58 26.73 -6.92
C ALA A 104 -6.93 26.35 -8.37
N ALA A 105 -6.15 25.44 -8.93
CA ALA A 105 -6.18 25.10 -10.34
C ALA A 105 -7.62 24.95 -10.84
N ALA A 106 -8.04 25.82 -11.75
CA ALA A 106 -9.39 25.78 -12.32
C ALA A 106 -9.64 24.49 -13.15
N SER A 107 -8.63 23.63 -13.33
CA SER A 107 -8.74 22.44 -14.17
C SER A 107 -7.81 21.28 -13.83
N VAL A 108 -7.64 20.86 -12.56
CA VAL A 108 -7.30 19.45 -12.34
C VAL A 108 -8.62 18.69 -12.44
N PRO A 109 -8.88 17.90 -13.49
CA PRO A 109 -10.09 17.09 -13.57
C PRO A 109 -10.04 16.13 -12.39
N ASP A 110 -10.87 16.37 -11.38
CA ASP A 110 -11.12 15.51 -10.23
C ASP A 110 -9.93 15.26 -9.25
N GLY A 111 -8.70 15.71 -9.51
CA GLY A 111 -7.54 15.61 -8.60
C GLY A 111 -7.08 14.20 -8.24
N ALA A 112 -7.88 13.21 -8.58
CA ALA A 112 -7.78 11.84 -8.17
C ALA A 112 -7.21 10.99 -9.30
N HIS A 113 -6.10 10.32 -9.02
CA HIS A 113 -5.59 9.24 -9.85
C HIS A 113 -6.41 7.99 -9.52
N ARG A 114 -7.27 7.56 -10.44
CA ARG A 114 -8.18 6.42 -10.25
C ARG A 114 -7.63 5.15 -10.91
N GLY A 115 -7.66 4.06 -10.16
CA GLY A 115 -7.39 2.73 -10.69
C GLY A 115 -8.59 2.18 -11.47
N PRO A 116 -8.43 1.03 -12.14
CA PRO A 116 -9.52 0.40 -12.88
C PRO A 116 -10.68 0.00 -11.96
N GLU A 117 -11.91 0.06 -12.45
CA GLU A 117 -13.08 -0.39 -11.70
C GLU A 117 -13.37 -1.88 -11.94
N ARG A 118 -13.71 -2.61 -10.87
CA ARG A 118 -14.20 -4.00 -10.91
C ARG A 118 -15.36 -4.18 -9.94
N PRO A 119 -16.36 -5.02 -10.27
CA PRO A 119 -17.43 -5.34 -9.33
C PRO A 119 -16.87 -5.92 -8.02
N ALA A 120 -17.30 -5.37 -6.89
CA ALA A 120 -16.95 -5.90 -5.58
C ALA A 120 -17.54 -7.31 -5.38
N ARG A 121 -16.80 -8.19 -4.70
CA ARG A 121 -17.21 -9.57 -4.41
C ARG A 121 -16.81 -9.98 -3.00
N LEU A 122 -17.51 -10.98 -2.45
CA LEU A 122 -17.14 -11.55 -1.16
C LEU A 122 -15.83 -12.35 -1.31
N LEU A 123 -15.00 -12.32 -0.27
CA LEU A 123 -13.78 -13.14 -0.23
C LEU A 123 -14.09 -14.64 -0.33
N THR A 124 -15.24 -15.07 0.20
CA THR A 124 -15.70 -16.46 0.09
C THR A 124 -15.94 -16.86 -1.36
N ASP A 125 -16.55 -15.98 -2.15
CA ASP A 125 -16.84 -16.25 -3.57
C ASP A 125 -15.54 -16.31 -4.39
N LEU A 126 -14.55 -15.47 -4.05
CA LEU A 126 -13.22 -15.48 -4.66
C LEU A 126 -12.47 -16.80 -4.36
N LEU A 127 -12.58 -17.29 -3.13
CA LEU A 127 -12.00 -18.59 -2.76
C LEU A 127 -12.71 -19.74 -3.48
N ASP A 128 -14.04 -19.76 -3.48
CA ASP A 128 -14.82 -20.85 -4.08
C ASP A 128 -14.50 -21.00 -5.58
N GLU A 129 -14.45 -19.90 -6.33
CA GLU A 129 -14.06 -19.93 -7.75
C GLU A 129 -12.65 -20.50 -7.97
N SER A 130 -11.67 -20.10 -7.15
CA SER A 130 -10.29 -20.61 -7.26
C SER A 130 -10.20 -22.10 -6.91
N PHE A 131 -10.90 -22.50 -5.84
CA PHE A 131 -10.89 -23.87 -5.31
C PHE A 131 -11.58 -24.84 -6.27
N GLU A 132 -12.68 -24.42 -6.90
CA GLU A 132 -13.36 -25.20 -7.93
C GLU A 132 -12.50 -25.37 -9.20
N ALA A 133 -11.84 -24.29 -9.65
CA ALA A 133 -11.00 -24.33 -10.85
C ALA A 133 -9.78 -25.25 -10.70
N GLY A 134 -9.18 -25.30 -9.50
CA GLY A 134 -7.93 -25.98 -9.20
C GLY A 134 -8.04 -27.18 -8.26
N ALA A 135 -9.21 -27.81 -8.11
CA ALA A 135 -9.53 -28.76 -7.03
C ALA A 135 -8.46 -29.85 -6.74
N LEU A 136 -7.83 -30.40 -7.78
CA LEU A 136 -6.81 -31.46 -7.64
C LEU A 136 -5.37 -30.92 -7.58
N SER A 137 -5.16 -29.63 -7.82
CA SER A 137 -3.85 -28.98 -7.74
C SER A 137 -3.42 -28.80 -6.28
N PRO A 138 -2.11 -28.82 -5.98
CA PRO A 138 -1.62 -28.51 -4.64
C PRO A 138 -2.00 -27.08 -4.22
N ALA A 139 -2.57 -26.93 -3.03
CA ALA A 139 -2.92 -25.62 -2.46
C ALA A 139 -1.88 -25.17 -1.42
N VAL A 140 -1.42 -26.09 -0.59
CA VAL A 140 -0.42 -25.81 0.45
C VAL A 140 0.58 -26.95 0.57
N GLU A 141 1.85 -26.61 0.70
CA GLU A 141 2.91 -27.54 1.04
C GLU A 141 3.72 -26.98 2.21
N ALA A 142 3.64 -27.64 3.36
CA ALA A 142 4.29 -27.24 4.61
C ALA A 142 4.97 -28.44 5.28
N TRP A 143 5.60 -28.20 6.43
CA TRP A 143 6.30 -29.22 7.21
C TRP A 143 5.34 -30.20 7.91
N ASP A 144 4.11 -29.77 8.22
CA ASP A 144 3.06 -30.58 8.86
C ASP A 144 2.15 -31.30 7.87
N GLY A 145 2.21 -30.97 6.58
CA GLY A 145 1.41 -31.66 5.58
C GLY A 145 1.33 -30.96 4.23
N ARG A 146 0.66 -31.63 3.30
CA ARG A 146 0.33 -31.12 1.97
C ARG A 146 -1.15 -31.34 1.71
N LEU A 147 -1.83 -30.33 1.17
CA LEU A 147 -3.23 -30.43 0.79
C LEU A 147 -3.42 -29.93 -0.64
N THR A 148 -4.25 -30.63 -1.41
CA THR A 148 -4.83 -30.07 -2.63
C THR A 148 -5.90 -29.04 -2.29
N TYR A 149 -6.35 -28.26 -3.28
CA TYR A 149 -7.47 -27.34 -3.09
C TYR A 149 -8.74 -28.02 -2.57
N ALA A 150 -9.11 -29.18 -3.11
CA ALA A 150 -10.26 -29.96 -2.63
C ALA A 150 -10.10 -30.47 -1.19
N GLN A 151 -8.88 -30.82 -0.79
CA GLN A 151 -8.60 -31.25 0.59
C GLN A 151 -8.65 -30.06 1.54
N LEU A 152 -8.01 -28.94 1.18
CA LEU A 152 -8.07 -27.69 1.94
C LEU A 152 -9.53 -27.24 2.10
N ASP A 153 -10.33 -27.33 1.04
CA ASP A 153 -11.76 -27.05 1.06
C ASP A 153 -12.48 -27.89 2.13
N ALA A 154 -12.37 -29.21 2.03
CA ALA A 154 -13.11 -30.13 2.90
C ALA A 154 -12.68 -30.01 4.37
N VAL A 155 -11.37 -29.88 4.62
CA VAL A 155 -10.82 -29.74 5.97
C VAL A 155 -11.25 -28.41 6.59
N SER A 156 -11.11 -27.30 5.84
CA SER A 156 -11.53 -25.98 6.31
C SER A 156 -13.04 -25.88 6.49
N ALA A 157 -13.85 -26.56 5.68
CA ALA A 157 -15.31 -26.65 5.85
C ALA A 157 -15.69 -27.36 7.17
N GLY A 158 -14.98 -28.41 7.56
CA GLY A 158 -15.18 -29.10 8.84
C GLY A 158 -14.93 -28.19 10.05
N LEU A 159 -13.81 -27.46 10.03
CA LEU A 159 -13.49 -26.47 11.06
C LEU A 159 -14.48 -25.29 11.04
N ALA A 160 -14.84 -24.77 9.86
CA ALA A 160 -15.80 -23.67 9.72
C ALA A 160 -17.17 -24.01 10.32
N ARG A 161 -17.66 -25.25 10.13
CA ARG A 161 -18.90 -25.71 10.77
C ARG A 161 -18.81 -25.78 12.28
N THR A 162 -17.65 -26.17 12.81
CA THR A 162 -17.40 -26.18 14.25
C THR A 162 -17.40 -24.75 14.80
N LEU A 163 -16.72 -23.83 14.12
CA LEU A 163 -16.73 -22.40 14.46
C LEU A 163 -18.15 -21.83 14.45
N LEU A 164 -18.94 -22.11 13.40
CA LEU A 164 -20.35 -21.68 13.30
C LEU A 164 -21.21 -22.26 14.44
N ALA A 165 -21.02 -23.54 14.79
CA ALA A 165 -21.73 -24.16 15.90
C ALA A 165 -21.37 -23.53 17.27
N LEU A 166 -20.20 -22.91 17.37
CA LEU A 166 -19.72 -22.18 18.55
C LEU A 166 -20.06 -20.68 18.50
N GLY A 167 -20.76 -20.21 17.47
CA GLY A 167 -21.24 -18.84 17.36
C GLY A 167 -20.40 -17.91 16.48
N ALA A 168 -19.45 -18.43 15.71
CA ALA A 168 -18.81 -17.65 14.64
C ALA A 168 -19.83 -17.23 13.57
N GLY A 169 -19.51 -16.17 12.84
CA GLY A 169 -20.35 -15.63 11.78
C GLY A 169 -19.97 -14.16 11.48
N PRO A 170 -20.74 -13.47 10.63
CA PRO A 170 -20.48 -12.09 10.26
C PRO A 170 -20.20 -11.18 11.47
N ASP A 171 -19.17 -10.32 11.35
CA ASP A 171 -18.69 -9.39 12.38
C ASP A 171 -18.27 -10.04 13.73
N ARG A 172 -18.21 -11.38 13.83
CA ARG A 172 -17.69 -12.08 15.02
C ARG A 172 -16.21 -12.38 14.87
N PRO A 173 -15.35 -12.00 15.85
CA PRO A 173 -13.93 -12.27 15.78
C PRO A 173 -13.61 -13.74 16.04
N VAL A 174 -12.75 -14.30 15.20
CA VAL A 174 -12.05 -15.57 15.46
C VAL A 174 -10.56 -15.30 15.43
N VAL A 175 -9.93 -15.47 16.59
CA VAL A 175 -8.49 -15.30 16.77
C VAL A 175 -7.79 -16.56 16.29
N VAL A 176 -6.74 -16.38 15.49
CA VAL A 176 -5.87 -17.47 15.05
C VAL A 176 -4.45 -17.20 15.51
N SER A 177 -3.87 -18.14 16.27
CA SER A 177 -2.53 -18.00 16.86
C SER A 177 -1.72 -19.28 16.76
N GLY A 178 -0.56 -19.23 16.12
CA GLY A 178 0.35 -20.36 16.05
C GLY A 178 1.45 -20.14 15.02
N ARG A 179 2.23 -21.19 14.79
CA ARG A 179 3.33 -21.12 13.82
C ARG A 179 2.84 -21.26 12.38
N ARG A 180 3.72 -20.92 11.44
CA ARG A 180 3.46 -21.10 10.01
C ARG A 180 3.37 -22.59 9.69
N SER A 181 2.24 -23.01 9.16
CA SER A 181 1.95 -24.42 8.87
C SER A 181 0.76 -24.57 7.91
N ALA A 182 0.50 -25.79 7.43
CA ALA A 182 -0.72 -26.09 6.68
C ALA A 182 -1.96 -25.97 7.58
N ALA A 183 -1.86 -26.33 8.86
CA ALA A 183 -2.94 -26.11 9.84
C ALA A 183 -3.33 -24.62 9.98
N LEU A 184 -2.36 -23.70 9.91
CA LEU A 184 -2.62 -22.26 9.92
C LEU A 184 -3.42 -21.82 8.68
N VAL A 185 -3.05 -22.32 7.49
CA VAL A 185 -3.78 -22.04 6.25
C VAL A 185 -5.21 -22.60 6.31
N VAL A 186 -5.39 -23.79 6.88
CA VAL A 186 -6.72 -24.38 7.17
C VAL A 186 -7.53 -23.48 8.11
N ALA A 187 -6.93 -23.00 9.20
CA ALA A 187 -7.61 -22.16 10.18
C ALA A 187 -8.07 -20.83 9.56
N LEU A 188 -7.19 -20.13 8.84
CA LEU A 188 -7.55 -18.92 8.11
C LEU A 188 -8.70 -19.18 7.11
N THR A 189 -8.59 -20.23 6.31
CA THR A 189 -9.62 -20.58 5.30
C THR A 189 -10.95 -20.89 5.98
N ALA A 190 -10.95 -21.60 7.11
CA ALA A 190 -12.15 -21.93 7.85
C ALA A 190 -12.84 -20.69 8.44
N VAL A 191 -12.08 -19.72 8.94
CA VAL A 191 -12.61 -18.44 9.41
C VAL A 191 -13.29 -17.69 8.27
N ILE A 192 -12.63 -17.59 7.11
CA ILE A 192 -13.21 -16.95 5.92
C ILE A 192 -14.51 -17.66 5.50
N ARG A 193 -14.52 -19.00 5.44
CA ARG A 193 -15.71 -19.79 5.09
C ARG A 193 -16.89 -19.55 6.04
N SER A 194 -16.61 -19.44 7.34
CA SER A 194 -17.64 -19.13 8.35
C SER A 194 -18.23 -17.72 8.17
N GLY A 195 -17.58 -16.84 7.42
CA GLY A 195 -17.94 -15.42 7.29
C GLY A 195 -17.52 -14.59 8.50
N ALA A 196 -16.70 -15.14 9.38
CA ALA A 196 -16.23 -14.48 10.59
C ALA A 196 -15.01 -13.59 10.32
N VAL A 197 -14.73 -12.70 11.28
CA VAL A 197 -13.61 -11.76 11.22
C VAL A 197 -12.34 -12.46 11.67
N TYR A 198 -11.40 -12.67 10.75
CA TYR A 198 -10.08 -13.20 11.06
C TYR A 198 -9.26 -12.21 11.90
N VAL A 199 -8.74 -12.65 13.04
CA VAL A 199 -7.85 -11.86 13.88
C VAL A 199 -6.55 -12.62 14.10
N PRO A 200 -5.45 -12.28 13.41
CA PRO A 200 -4.18 -12.92 13.68
C PRO A 200 -3.62 -12.47 15.03
N LEU A 201 -3.04 -13.41 15.78
CA LEU A 201 -2.32 -13.13 17.01
C LEU A 201 -0.96 -13.81 16.98
N ASP A 202 0.10 -13.02 16.86
CA ASP A 202 1.47 -13.51 16.77
C ASP A 202 1.92 -14.09 18.13
N PRO A 203 2.31 -15.38 18.19
CA PRO A 203 2.77 -16.01 19.43
C PRO A 203 4.06 -15.40 19.99
N ALA A 204 4.82 -14.65 19.18
CA ALA A 204 6.01 -13.94 19.63
C ALA A 204 5.70 -12.64 20.39
N LEU A 205 4.43 -12.20 20.44
CA LEU A 205 4.05 -11.01 21.20
C LEU A 205 4.29 -11.21 22.71
N PRO A 206 4.71 -10.16 23.43
CA PRO A 206 4.75 -10.20 24.89
C PRO A 206 3.37 -10.59 25.45
N ALA A 207 3.34 -11.48 26.47
CA ALA A 207 2.09 -12.01 27.03
C ALA A 207 1.10 -10.91 27.46
N ALA A 208 1.59 -9.81 28.05
CA ALA A 208 0.75 -8.67 28.43
C ALA A 208 0.07 -8.01 27.22
N ARG A 209 0.78 -7.95 26.08
CA ARG A 209 0.25 -7.40 24.83
C ARG A 209 -0.79 -8.32 24.20
N ALA A 210 -0.52 -9.63 24.18
CA ALA A 210 -1.48 -10.61 23.68
C ALA A 210 -2.77 -10.62 24.53
N ALA A 211 -2.64 -10.52 25.86
CA ALA A 211 -3.79 -10.41 26.76
C ALA A 211 -4.59 -9.11 26.57
N GLU A 212 -3.93 -7.98 26.30
CA GLU A 212 -4.60 -6.71 25.96
C GLU A 212 -5.43 -6.85 24.67
N ILE A 213 -4.87 -7.46 23.62
CA ILE A 213 -5.57 -7.72 22.36
C ILE A 213 -6.77 -8.64 22.59
N LEU A 214 -6.56 -9.81 23.21
CA LEU A 214 -7.64 -10.77 23.50
C LEU A 214 -8.74 -10.15 24.35
N GLY A 215 -8.39 -9.36 25.37
CA GLY A 215 -9.35 -8.69 26.24
C GLY A 215 -10.14 -7.57 25.54
N SER A 216 -9.70 -7.09 24.38
CA SER A 216 -10.43 -6.11 23.56
C SER A 216 -11.45 -6.74 22.61
N LEU A 217 -11.41 -8.06 22.43
CA LEU A 217 -12.22 -8.81 21.48
C LEU A 217 -13.33 -9.58 22.23
N ASP A 218 -14.46 -8.91 22.48
CA ASP A 218 -15.58 -9.53 23.19
C ASP A 218 -16.17 -10.73 22.42
N GLY A 219 -16.32 -11.86 23.12
CA GLY A 219 -16.87 -13.10 22.57
C GLY A 219 -16.01 -13.76 21.47
N ALA A 220 -14.71 -13.47 21.40
CA ALA A 220 -13.84 -14.06 20.40
C ALA A 220 -13.61 -15.55 20.64
N LEU A 221 -13.82 -16.36 19.58
CA LEU A 221 -13.32 -17.74 19.56
C LEU A 221 -11.82 -17.72 19.27
N VAL A 222 -11.10 -18.73 19.75
CA VAL A 222 -9.65 -18.86 19.53
C VAL A 222 -9.35 -20.20 18.89
N VAL A 223 -8.58 -20.20 17.81
CA VAL A 223 -7.98 -21.37 17.17
C VAL A 223 -6.47 -21.25 17.33
N ALA A 224 -5.85 -22.20 18.03
CA ALA A 224 -4.42 -22.12 18.34
C ALA A 224 -3.72 -23.47 18.35
N ASP A 225 -2.44 -23.48 17.97
CA ASP A 225 -1.56 -24.63 18.17
C ASP A 225 -0.87 -24.54 19.55
N SER A 226 0.06 -25.47 19.81
CA SER A 226 0.83 -25.51 21.06
C SER A 226 1.77 -24.32 21.29
N THR A 227 2.06 -23.52 20.26
CA THR A 227 2.86 -22.30 20.35
C THR A 227 2.00 -21.04 20.45
N GLY A 228 0.72 -21.15 20.08
CA GLY A 228 -0.23 -20.06 20.06
C GLY A 228 -0.60 -19.52 21.44
N VAL A 229 -1.17 -18.32 21.45
CA VAL A 229 -1.67 -17.68 22.66
C VAL A 229 -3.19 -17.82 22.73
N ALA A 230 -3.68 -18.27 23.88
CA ALA A 230 -5.10 -18.40 24.19
C ALA A 230 -5.43 -17.85 25.58
N PRO A 231 -6.67 -17.41 25.84
CA PRO A 231 -7.14 -17.07 27.17
C PRO A 231 -7.03 -18.26 28.13
N ALA A 232 -6.60 -18.01 29.37
CA ALA A 232 -6.54 -19.06 30.38
C ALA A 232 -7.93 -19.59 30.80
N SER A 233 -8.97 -18.79 30.59
CA SER A 233 -10.35 -19.05 31.04
C SER A 233 -11.25 -19.72 30.00
N ASP A 234 -10.83 -19.78 28.74
CA ASP A 234 -11.63 -20.31 27.64
C ASP A 234 -10.76 -21.20 26.74
N PRO A 235 -11.06 -22.51 26.60
CA PRO A 235 -10.23 -23.40 25.80
C PRO A 235 -10.27 -23.01 24.32
N ALA A 236 -9.10 -22.75 23.74
CA ALA A 236 -8.96 -22.63 22.30
C ALA A 236 -9.29 -23.95 21.59
N LEU A 237 -9.83 -23.84 20.38
CA LEU A 237 -9.86 -24.96 19.44
C LEU A 237 -8.44 -25.27 19.00
N GLU A 238 -8.08 -26.55 19.07
CA GLU A 238 -6.75 -27.01 18.70
C GLU A 238 -6.55 -26.88 17.18
N MET A 239 -5.46 -26.22 16.80
CA MET A 239 -4.99 -26.10 15.42
C MET A 239 -4.09 -27.30 15.08
N ASP A 240 -4.70 -28.48 15.01
CA ASP A 240 -4.05 -29.74 14.63
C ASP A 240 -4.59 -30.22 13.27
N LEU A 241 -3.71 -30.32 12.28
CA LEU A 241 -4.06 -30.71 10.93
C LEU A 241 -4.68 -32.13 10.87
N ASP A 242 -4.09 -33.11 11.55
CA ASP A 242 -4.55 -34.50 11.47
C ASP A 242 -5.94 -34.66 12.08
N ALA A 243 -6.18 -33.95 13.18
CA ALA A 243 -7.48 -33.90 13.84
C ALA A 243 -8.58 -33.31 12.94
N TRP A 244 -8.25 -32.30 12.13
CA TRP A 244 -9.19 -31.68 11.20
C TRP A 244 -9.35 -32.45 9.89
N VAL A 245 -8.30 -33.12 9.41
CA VAL A 245 -8.40 -34.07 8.28
C VAL A 245 -9.40 -35.17 8.58
N ALA A 246 -9.40 -35.71 9.80
CA ALA A 246 -10.38 -36.71 10.24
C ALA A 246 -11.83 -36.17 10.33
N ARG A 247 -12.02 -34.83 10.34
CA ARG A 247 -13.30 -34.14 10.42
C ARG A 247 -13.66 -33.38 9.14
N ALA A 248 -12.96 -33.67 8.05
CA ALA A 248 -13.21 -33.04 6.76
C ALA A 248 -14.68 -33.25 6.31
N SER A 249 -15.25 -32.23 5.68
CA SER A 249 -16.63 -32.20 5.23
C SER A 249 -16.67 -31.81 3.75
N ASP A 250 -17.22 -32.67 2.90
CA ASP A 250 -17.51 -32.39 1.48
C ASP A 250 -18.71 -31.47 1.27
N ARG A 251 -19.48 -31.20 2.32
CA ARG A 251 -20.64 -30.31 2.26
C ARG A 251 -20.18 -28.85 2.25
N PRO A 252 -20.58 -28.03 1.27
CA PRO A 252 -20.18 -26.62 1.20
C PRO A 252 -20.79 -25.81 2.35
N VAL A 253 -20.03 -24.84 2.86
CA VAL A 253 -20.51 -23.87 3.86
C VAL A 253 -21.16 -22.72 3.12
N THR A 254 -22.46 -22.53 3.31
CA THR A 254 -23.25 -21.49 2.65
C THR A 254 -23.91 -20.56 3.66
N ASP A 255 -24.59 -19.51 3.20
CA ASP A 255 -25.38 -18.63 4.08
C ASP A 255 -26.42 -19.37 4.91
N ALA A 256 -26.91 -20.54 4.47
CA ALA A 256 -27.82 -21.36 5.25
C ALA A 256 -27.18 -21.94 6.53
N ASN A 257 -25.84 -21.91 6.63
CA ASN A 257 -25.11 -22.30 7.82
C ASN A 257 -24.74 -21.11 8.73
N ARG A 258 -24.86 -19.88 8.23
CA ARG A 258 -24.49 -18.66 8.94
C ARG A 258 -25.68 -18.13 9.75
N PRO A 259 -25.45 -17.40 10.85
CA PRO A 259 -26.53 -16.78 11.60
C PRO A 259 -27.25 -15.68 10.80
N GLU A 260 -26.57 -15.08 9.82
CA GLU A 260 -27.12 -14.10 8.88
C GLU A 260 -26.39 -14.17 7.53
N THR A 261 -27.00 -13.59 6.48
CA THR A 261 -26.43 -13.52 5.13
C THR A 261 -25.17 -12.65 5.12
N LEU A 262 -24.07 -13.19 4.59
CA LEU A 262 -22.83 -12.43 4.47
C LEU A 262 -22.96 -11.31 3.44
N SER A 263 -22.28 -10.18 3.66
CA SER A 263 -22.37 -8.98 2.82
C SER A 263 -21.01 -8.35 2.65
N LEU A 264 -20.82 -7.54 1.60
CA LEU A 264 -19.56 -6.85 1.33
C LEU A 264 -19.12 -5.92 2.46
N ALA A 265 -20.09 -5.36 3.20
CA ALA A 265 -19.85 -4.46 4.30
C ALA A 265 -19.38 -5.18 5.58
N HIS A 266 -19.67 -6.47 5.73
CA HIS A 266 -19.22 -7.26 6.87
C HIS A 266 -17.69 -7.33 6.94
N GLY A 267 -17.18 -7.36 8.17
CA GLY A 267 -15.75 -7.45 8.44
C GLY A 267 -15.21 -8.81 8.01
N SER A 268 -14.03 -8.79 7.39
CA SER A 268 -13.33 -10.01 7.00
C SER A 268 -12.10 -10.25 7.87
N TYR A 269 -11.37 -9.20 8.24
CA TYR A 269 -10.26 -9.33 9.17
C TYR A 269 -10.03 -8.07 9.99
N VAL A 270 -9.37 -8.24 11.13
CA VAL A 270 -8.83 -7.17 11.96
C VAL A 270 -7.34 -7.33 12.05
N ILE A 271 -6.60 -6.24 11.84
CA ILE A 271 -5.15 -6.20 12.09
C ILE A 271 -4.83 -5.15 13.14
N HIS A 272 -3.89 -5.47 14.03
CA HIS A 272 -3.47 -4.56 15.10
C HIS A 272 -2.22 -3.80 14.67
N THR A 273 -2.32 -2.47 14.58
CA THR A 273 -1.19 -1.60 14.24
C THR A 273 -0.55 -1.00 15.49
N SER A 274 0.70 -0.56 15.36
CA SER A 274 1.40 0.19 16.40
C SER A 274 0.74 1.56 16.58
N GLY A 275 -0.08 1.70 17.62
CA GLY A 275 -0.67 2.98 17.95
C GLY A 275 0.37 3.97 18.47
N THR A 276 0.34 5.21 17.98
CA THR A 276 1.15 6.34 18.47
C THR A 276 0.95 6.64 19.96
N THR A 277 -0.17 6.16 20.54
CA THR A 277 -0.54 6.29 21.96
C THR A 277 -0.05 5.11 22.82
N GLY A 278 0.66 4.14 22.23
CA GLY A 278 1.14 2.92 22.90
C GLY A 278 0.09 1.79 23.01
N ARG A 279 -1.20 2.11 22.86
CA ARG A 279 -2.28 1.11 22.78
C ARG A 279 -2.44 0.59 21.35
N PRO A 280 -2.71 -0.70 21.14
CA PRO A 280 -2.92 -1.25 19.80
C PRO A 280 -4.16 -0.61 19.19
N LYS A 281 -4.09 -0.23 17.93
CA LYS A 281 -5.28 0.15 17.15
C LYS A 281 -5.68 -1.05 16.31
N ALA A 282 -6.90 -1.52 16.50
CA ALA A 282 -7.46 -2.62 15.74
C ALA A 282 -8.19 -2.06 14.52
N VAL A 283 -7.67 -2.31 13.32
CA VAL A 283 -8.24 -1.82 12.05
C VAL A 283 -9.13 -2.91 11.49
N LEU A 284 -10.43 -2.64 11.27
CA LEU A 284 -11.39 -3.59 10.72
C LEU A 284 -11.56 -3.40 9.21
N LEU A 285 -11.27 -4.44 8.43
CA LEU A 285 -11.34 -4.40 6.98
C LEU A 285 -12.53 -5.22 6.46
N PRO A 286 -13.39 -4.64 5.61
CA PRO A 286 -14.53 -5.33 5.04
C PRO A 286 -14.15 -6.26 3.87
N HIS A 287 -15.08 -7.12 3.46
CA HIS A 287 -14.89 -8.00 2.30
C HIS A 287 -14.69 -7.25 0.97
N GLU A 288 -15.23 -6.05 0.84
CA GLU A 288 -15.16 -5.23 -0.38
C GLU A 288 -13.73 -5.01 -0.89
N GLY A 289 -12.72 -5.01 -0.01
CA GLY A 289 -11.33 -4.75 -0.37
C GLY A 289 -10.60 -5.88 -1.11
N PHE A 290 -11.12 -7.11 -1.17
CA PHE A 290 -10.32 -8.26 -1.67
C PHE A 290 -10.22 -8.37 -3.19
N VAL A 291 -11.20 -7.84 -3.94
CA VAL A 291 -11.18 -7.88 -5.42
C VAL A 291 -9.93 -7.20 -5.98
N LYS A 292 -9.43 -6.15 -5.32
CA LYS A 292 -8.21 -5.49 -5.78
C LYS A 292 -6.95 -6.31 -5.55
N LEU A 293 -6.92 -7.13 -4.49
CA LEU A 293 -5.79 -8.03 -4.24
C LEU A 293 -5.75 -9.11 -5.31
N GLU A 294 -6.90 -9.74 -5.60
CA GLU A 294 -7.01 -10.75 -6.66
C GLU A 294 -6.56 -10.18 -8.02
N ALA A 295 -7.06 -9.01 -8.39
CA ALA A 295 -6.66 -8.33 -9.62
C ALA A 295 -5.14 -8.09 -9.67
N ARG A 296 -4.57 -7.58 -8.58
CA ARG A 296 -3.13 -7.31 -8.48
C ARG A 296 -2.28 -8.58 -8.58
N PHE A 297 -2.71 -9.68 -7.97
CA PHE A 297 -2.03 -10.96 -8.09
C PHE A 297 -1.95 -11.44 -9.54
N ARG A 298 -3.06 -11.35 -10.28
CA ARG A 298 -3.13 -11.85 -11.66
C ARG A 298 -2.50 -10.88 -12.67
N ASP A 299 -2.79 -9.59 -12.55
CA ASP A 299 -2.46 -8.60 -13.57
C ASP A 299 -1.05 -8.02 -13.38
N ASP A 300 -0.69 -7.66 -12.14
CA ASP A 300 0.58 -6.99 -11.85
C ASP A 300 1.68 -8.00 -11.56
N PHE A 301 1.37 -9.02 -10.75
CA PHE A 301 2.37 -10.00 -10.30
C PHE A 301 2.47 -11.23 -11.20
N ALA A 302 1.51 -11.40 -12.13
CA ALA A 302 1.43 -12.53 -13.05
C ALA A 302 1.41 -13.90 -12.33
N VAL A 303 0.71 -13.98 -11.20
CA VAL A 303 0.53 -15.25 -10.47
C VAL A 303 -0.40 -16.17 -11.27
N THR A 304 0.04 -17.42 -11.41
CA THR A 304 -0.64 -18.49 -12.14
C THR A 304 -0.86 -19.72 -11.24
N ASP A 305 -1.65 -20.69 -11.71
CA ASP A 305 -1.83 -21.99 -11.05
C ASP A 305 -0.54 -22.83 -10.89
N THR A 306 0.49 -22.51 -11.65
CA THR A 306 1.84 -23.11 -11.57
C THR A 306 2.78 -22.35 -10.65
N SER A 307 2.32 -21.23 -10.08
CA SER A 307 3.11 -20.42 -9.17
C SER A 307 3.23 -21.04 -7.78
N ARG A 308 4.30 -20.67 -7.08
CA ARG A 308 4.63 -21.13 -5.73
C ARG A 308 4.97 -19.90 -4.90
N VAL A 309 4.12 -19.58 -3.93
CA VAL A 309 4.16 -18.33 -3.17
C VAL A 309 4.72 -18.60 -1.78
N VAL A 310 5.79 -17.90 -1.42
CA VAL A 310 6.32 -17.94 -0.05
C VAL A 310 5.38 -17.17 0.88
N ALA A 311 4.98 -17.80 1.98
CA ALA A 311 4.28 -17.16 3.09
C ALA A 311 5.19 -17.15 4.33
N MET A 312 5.83 -16.01 4.60
CA MET A 312 6.84 -15.84 5.64
C MET A 312 6.69 -14.55 6.46
N ALA A 313 5.84 -13.61 6.05
CA ALA A 313 5.55 -12.42 6.83
C ALA A 313 5.07 -12.81 8.25
N SER A 314 5.36 -11.96 9.25
CA SER A 314 4.82 -12.17 10.60
C SER A 314 3.29 -12.14 10.55
N ILE A 315 2.67 -13.11 11.21
CA ILE A 315 1.22 -13.29 11.22
C ILE A 315 0.48 -12.05 11.74
N GLY A 316 1.13 -11.28 12.61
CA GLY A 316 0.59 -10.04 13.16
C GLY A 316 0.52 -8.87 12.18
N PHE A 317 1.01 -9.03 10.95
CA PHE A 317 0.89 -8.06 9.86
C PHE A 317 -0.04 -8.59 8.76
N ASP A 318 -0.77 -7.68 8.13
CA ASP A 318 -1.65 -7.99 6.99
C ASP A 318 -0.88 -8.55 5.77
N GLY A 319 0.43 -8.32 5.70
CA GLY A 319 1.33 -8.99 4.76
C GLY A 319 1.24 -10.52 4.78
N SER A 320 1.00 -11.16 5.93
CA SER A 320 0.87 -12.63 5.98
C SER A 320 -0.43 -13.11 5.34
N LEU A 321 -1.52 -12.35 5.53
CA LEU A 321 -2.79 -12.63 4.87
C LEU A 321 -2.63 -12.47 3.36
N PHE A 322 -1.97 -11.40 2.93
CA PHE A 322 -1.67 -11.14 1.53
C PHE A 322 -0.88 -12.28 0.87
N GLU A 323 0.19 -12.78 1.50
CA GLU A 323 0.98 -13.90 0.96
C GLU A 323 0.17 -15.18 0.79
N ILE A 324 -0.66 -15.53 1.79
CA ILE A 324 -1.51 -16.72 1.71
C ILE A 324 -2.58 -16.55 0.62
N LEU A 325 -3.25 -15.39 0.57
CA LEU A 325 -4.28 -15.11 -0.43
C LEU A 325 -3.72 -14.99 -1.85
N MET A 326 -2.47 -14.53 -2.02
CA MET A 326 -1.80 -14.53 -3.32
C MET A 326 -1.73 -15.95 -3.90
N GLY A 327 -1.45 -16.94 -3.06
CA GLY A 327 -1.52 -18.34 -3.46
C GLY A 327 -2.95 -18.78 -3.74
N LEU A 328 -3.80 -18.70 -2.72
CA LEU A 328 -5.13 -19.31 -2.70
C LEU A 328 -6.10 -18.72 -3.74
N LEU A 329 -6.07 -17.42 -4.02
CA LEU A 329 -6.99 -16.78 -4.96
C LEU A 329 -6.58 -17.00 -6.43
N CYS A 330 -5.36 -17.46 -6.67
CA CYS A 330 -4.80 -17.65 -8.02
C CYS A 330 -4.60 -19.12 -8.41
N GLY A 331 -5.00 -20.08 -7.57
CA GLY A 331 -4.78 -21.50 -7.80
C GLY A 331 -3.33 -21.95 -7.60
N ALA A 332 -2.48 -21.08 -7.03
CA ALA A 332 -1.06 -21.34 -6.80
C ALA A 332 -0.82 -22.10 -5.50
N VAL A 333 0.40 -22.62 -5.31
CA VAL A 333 0.80 -23.31 -4.07
C VAL A 333 1.29 -22.30 -3.04
N VAL A 334 0.72 -22.32 -1.84
CA VAL A 334 1.23 -21.57 -0.67
C VAL A 334 2.33 -22.40 0.02
N LEU A 335 3.46 -21.77 0.30
CA LEU A 335 4.61 -22.34 0.99
C LEU A 335 4.84 -21.62 2.33
N PRO A 336 4.16 -22.02 3.42
CA PRO A 336 4.48 -21.52 4.76
C PRO A 336 5.96 -21.78 5.06
N THR A 337 6.72 -20.71 5.22
CA THR A 337 8.19 -20.75 5.28
C THR A 337 8.67 -19.94 6.46
N GLU A 338 9.61 -20.48 7.24
CA GLU A 338 10.25 -19.69 8.28
C GLU A 338 11.20 -18.65 7.64
N PRO A 339 11.22 -17.39 8.12
CA PRO A 339 12.06 -16.35 7.52
C PRO A 339 13.54 -16.74 7.41
N GLN A 340 14.04 -17.52 8.37
CA GLN A 340 15.41 -17.99 8.35
C GLN A 340 15.71 -18.88 7.14
N ASP A 341 14.82 -19.81 6.79
CA ASP A 341 15.00 -20.73 5.65
C ASP A 341 15.02 -19.97 4.31
N PHE A 342 14.31 -18.85 4.24
CA PHE A 342 14.37 -17.95 3.09
C PHE A 342 15.68 -17.15 3.07
N LEU A 343 16.10 -16.61 4.21
CA LEU A 343 17.30 -15.80 4.36
C LEU A 343 18.60 -16.59 4.11
N THR A 344 18.63 -17.86 4.47
CA THR A 344 19.79 -18.75 4.22
C THR A 344 19.81 -19.31 2.80
N GLY A 345 18.79 -19.03 1.98
CA GLY A 345 18.67 -19.55 0.62
C GLY A 345 18.30 -21.05 0.57
N GLU A 346 17.81 -21.62 1.66
CA GLU A 346 17.32 -23.02 1.69
C GLU A 346 16.00 -23.15 0.93
N ARG A 347 15.18 -22.10 0.91
CA ARG A 347 13.95 -22.03 0.12
C ARG A 347 14.21 -21.45 -1.28
N THR A 348 14.34 -22.31 -2.29
CA THR A 348 14.58 -21.89 -3.70
C THR A 348 13.49 -22.31 -4.69
N ASP A 349 12.58 -23.20 -4.28
CA ASP A 349 11.48 -23.74 -5.08
C ASP A 349 10.22 -22.85 -5.05
N PHE A 350 10.38 -21.52 -5.03
CA PHE A 350 9.28 -20.56 -5.10
C PHE A 350 9.31 -19.77 -6.42
N THR A 351 8.19 -19.18 -6.84
CA THR A 351 8.15 -18.20 -7.93
C THR A 351 7.94 -16.78 -7.44
N HIS A 352 7.21 -16.60 -6.34
CA HIS A 352 6.88 -15.29 -5.77
C HIS A 352 7.27 -15.22 -4.29
N ALA A 353 7.81 -14.07 -3.88
CA ALA A 353 8.06 -13.75 -2.48
C ALA A 353 7.77 -12.27 -2.21
N THR A 354 7.22 -11.99 -1.03
CA THR A 354 7.03 -10.61 -0.54
C THR A 354 8.15 -10.30 0.45
N VAL A 355 8.84 -9.18 0.26
CA VAL A 355 10.05 -8.84 1.02
C VAL A 355 10.09 -7.35 1.29
N THR A 356 10.74 -6.94 2.38
CA THR A 356 11.08 -5.53 2.54
C THR A 356 12.35 -5.20 1.74
N PRO A 357 12.53 -3.94 1.30
CA PRO A 357 13.80 -3.46 0.76
C PRO A 357 15.01 -3.79 1.66
N SER A 358 14.89 -3.65 2.99
CA SER A 358 15.95 -4.05 3.93
C SER A 358 16.29 -5.54 3.86
N MET A 359 15.30 -6.40 3.67
CA MET A 359 15.51 -7.84 3.49
C MET A 359 16.21 -8.15 2.16
N LEU A 360 15.82 -7.49 1.06
CA LEU A 360 16.53 -7.60 -0.21
C LEU A 360 17.99 -7.14 -0.11
N ALA A 361 18.27 -6.10 0.68
CA ALA A 361 19.64 -5.61 0.88
C ALA A 361 20.55 -6.62 1.60
N ALA A 362 19.97 -7.53 2.38
CA ALA A 362 20.71 -8.58 3.10
C ALA A 362 20.94 -9.85 2.27
N LEU A 363 20.30 -9.96 1.10
CA LEU A 363 20.33 -11.14 0.24
C LEU A 363 21.22 -10.93 -0.98
N ASP A 364 21.83 -12.02 -1.46
CA ASP A 364 22.48 -12.03 -2.76
C ASP A 364 21.42 -12.31 -3.84
N PRO A 365 21.21 -11.40 -4.83
CA PRO A 365 20.34 -11.68 -5.97
C PRO A 365 20.68 -13.03 -6.61
N GLY A 366 21.97 -13.39 -6.65
CA GLY A 366 22.55 -14.63 -7.16
C GLY A 366 22.06 -15.92 -6.51
N ALA A 367 21.61 -15.86 -5.25
CA ALA A 367 21.25 -17.02 -4.45
C ALA A 367 19.99 -17.76 -4.96
N PHE A 368 19.13 -17.08 -5.72
CA PHE A 368 17.88 -17.64 -6.23
C PHE A 368 17.97 -18.00 -7.72
N PRO A 369 17.13 -18.89 -8.27
CA PRO A 369 17.01 -19.05 -9.72
C PRO A 369 16.50 -17.75 -10.37
N SER A 370 17.00 -17.38 -11.56
CA SER A 370 16.52 -16.18 -12.28
C SER A 370 15.02 -16.26 -12.61
N GLY A 371 14.36 -15.11 -12.75
CA GLY A 371 12.95 -15.03 -13.13
C GLY A 371 11.97 -15.24 -11.98
N ARG A 372 12.40 -15.07 -10.72
CA ARG A 372 11.48 -14.91 -9.58
C ARG A 372 10.87 -13.52 -9.58
N THR A 373 9.69 -13.40 -8.98
CA THR A 373 9.04 -12.12 -8.71
C THR A 373 9.19 -11.79 -7.23
N PHE A 374 9.74 -10.61 -6.93
CA PHE A 374 9.79 -10.07 -5.57
C PHE A 374 8.88 -8.85 -5.47
N VAL A 375 7.90 -8.95 -4.58
CA VAL A 375 7.01 -7.85 -4.22
C VAL A 375 7.64 -7.12 -3.04
N THR A 376 8.11 -5.91 -3.28
CA THR A 376 8.66 -5.02 -2.26
C THR A 376 7.56 -4.18 -1.62
N ALA A 377 7.58 -4.06 -0.30
CA ALA A 377 6.60 -3.30 0.48
C ALA A 377 7.18 -2.78 1.79
N SER A 378 6.39 -1.98 2.51
CA SER A 378 6.64 -1.46 3.87
C SER A 378 7.77 -0.44 4.03
N GLU A 379 8.70 -0.34 3.07
CA GLU A 379 9.80 0.62 3.10
C GLU A 379 10.04 1.20 1.70
N ALA A 380 10.74 2.34 1.63
CA ALA A 380 11.18 2.88 0.35
C ALA A 380 12.27 1.99 -0.27
N CYS A 381 12.07 1.56 -1.51
CA CYS A 381 13.10 0.88 -2.29
C CYS A 381 14.12 1.91 -2.82
N SER A 382 15.38 1.52 -2.97
CA SER A 382 16.44 2.40 -3.49
C SER A 382 16.83 2.03 -4.92
N ASP A 383 17.30 3.02 -5.68
CA ASP A 383 17.81 2.80 -7.05
C ASP A 383 18.93 1.74 -7.10
N GLY A 384 19.75 1.68 -6.05
CA GLY A 384 20.81 0.68 -5.90
C GLY A 384 20.26 -0.75 -5.80
N LEU A 385 19.17 -0.95 -5.04
CA LEU A 385 18.48 -2.24 -4.97
C LEU A 385 17.83 -2.59 -6.31
N VAL A 386 17.17 -1.64 -6.96
CA VAL A 386 16.56 -1.87 -8.27
C VAL A 386 17.63 -2.30 -9.28
N SER A 387 18.76 -1.59 -9.32
CA SER A 387 19.89 -1.91 -10.21
C SER A 387 20.47 -3.31 -9.96
N ALA A 388 20.52 -3.75 -8.69
CA ALA A 388 21.07 -5.05 -8.32
C ALA A 388 20.13 -6.24 -8.66
N TRP A 389 18.82 -6.02 -8.63
CA TRP A 389 17.82 -7.11 -8.67
C TRP A 389 17.00 -7.17 -9.97
N ALA A 390 16.57 -6.03 -10.51
CA ALA A 390 15.59 -5.97 -11.61
C ALA A 390 16.11 -6.58 -12.94
N GLY A 391 17.43 -6.73 -13.09
CA GLY A 391 18.02 -7.38 -14.27
C GLY A 391 17.93 -8.92 -14.26
N ARG A 392 17.69 -9.53 -13.10
CA ARG A 392 17.63 -11.00 -12.94
C ARG A 392 16.27 -11.50 -12.48
N HIS A 393 15.50 -10.63 -11.84
CA HIS A 393 14.22 -10.92 -11.21
C HIS A 393 13.23 -9.80 -11.54
N THR A 394 11.94 -10.11 -11.49
CA THR A 394 10.90 -9.08 -11.56
C THR A 394 10.80 -8.43 -10.20
N LEU A 395 11.01 -7.11 -10.13
CA LEU A 395 10.77 -6.33 -8.93
C LEU A 395 9.49 -5.50 -9.08
N ILE A 396 8.66 -5.54 -8.05
CA ILE A 396 7.40 -4.80 -8.02
C ILE A 396 7.32 -4.05 -6.71
N ASN A 397 7.07 -2.74 -6.76
CA ASN A 397 6.81 -1.95 -5.58
C ASN A 397 5.31 -1.99 -5.23
N SER A 398 5.01 -2.07 -3.95
CA SER A 398 3.66 -2.02 -3.42
C SER A 398 3.61 -1.12 -2.19
N TYR A 399 2.64 -0.21 -2.19
CA TYR A 399 2.44 0.75 -1.11
C TYR A 399 1.00 0.71 -0.62
N GLY A 400 0.84 0.71 0.69
CA GLY A 400 -0.44 0.91 1.35
C GLY A 400 -0.30 0.75 2.87
N PRO A 401 -0.99 1.58 3.66
CA PRO A 401 -1.16 1.31 5.08
C PRO A 401 -2.18 0.19 5.34
N SER A 402 -2.28 -0.30 6.58
CA SER A 402 -3.24 -1.36 6.90
C SER A 402 -4.70 -0.94 6.75
N GLU A 403 -4.97 0.37 6.87
CA GLU A 403 -6.28 1.00 6.73
C GLU A 403 -6.85 0.95 5.30
N VAL A 404 -6.07 0.46 4.34
CA VAL A 404 -6.49 0.36 2.93
C VAL A 404 -6.47 -1.06 2.41
N THR A 405 -6.62 -2.10 3.24
CA THR A 405 -6.57 -3.51 2.81
C THR A 405 -5.28 -3.82 2.04
N VAL A 406 -4.17 -3.82 2.79
CA VAL A 406 -2.80 -4.14 2.35
C VAL A 406 -2.18 -3.09 1.42
N PHE A 407 -2.76 -2.82 0.25
CA PHE A 407 -2.17 -1.95 -0.78
C PHE A 407 -3.17 -0.97 -1.39
N ALA A 408 -2.72 0.26 -1.62
CA ALA A 408 -3.43 1.29 -2.38
C ALA A 408 -2.80 1.55 -3.75
N SER A 409 -1.49 1.29 -3.90
CA SER A 409 -0.77 1.57 -5.13
C SER A 409 0.41 0.63 -5.36
N GLY A 410 0.92 0.63 -6.58
CA GLY A 410 2.21 0.05 -6.89
C GLY A 410 2.48 -0.08 -8.38
N GLY A 411 3.61 -0.69 -8.71
CA GLY A 411 4.04 -0.83 -10.08
C GLY A 411 5.41 -1.51 -10.20
N PRO A 412 5.81 -1.89 -11.42
CA PRO A 412 7.11 -2.50 -11.65
C PRO A 412 8.24 -1.53 -11.31
N LEU A 413 9.35 -2.06 -10.81
CA LEU A 413 10.59 -1.31 -10.60
C LEU A 413 11.56 -1.65 -11.74
N GLN A 414 11.97 -0.63 -12.49
CA GLN A 414 12.85 -0.78 -13.65
C GLN A 414 14.14 0.02 -13.47
N VAL A 415 15.23 -0.51 -14.04
CA VAL A 415 16.51 0.19 -14.05
C VAL A 415 16.39 1.47 -14.88
N ALA A 416 16.97 2.56 -14.37
CA ALA A 416 16.93 3.90 -14.97
C ALA A 416 15.55 4.58 -15.02
N GLU A 417 14.54 4.03 -14.35
CA GLU A 417 13.29 4.72 -14.05
C GLU A 417 13.26 5.16 -12.58
N PRO A 418 12.59 6.29 -12.24
CA PRO A 418 12.45 6.71 -10.85
C PRO A 418 11.71 5.67 -10.02
N VAL A 419 12.22 5.38 -8.81
CA VAL A 419 11.48 4.56 -7.84
C VAL A 419 10.30 5.34 -7.30
N THR A 420 9.09 4.89 -7.63
CA THR A 420 7.82 5.50 -7.16
C THR A 420 6.96 4.46 -6.45
N ILE A 421 5.91 4.92 -5.75
CA ILE A 421 4.85 4.05 -5.22
C ILE A 421 3.87 3.57 -6.30
N GLY A 422 4.14 3.85 -7.58
CA GLY A 422 3.33 3.43 -8.72
C GLY A 422 1.94 4.05 -8.78
N GLY A 423 1.06 3.39 -9.54
CA GLY A 423 -0.32 3.84 -9.79
C GLY A 423 -1.33 3.23 -8.82
N PRO A 424 -2.55 3.79 -8.74
CA PRO A 424 -3.64 3.24 -7.94
C PRO A 424 -4.02 1.82 -8.37
N VAL A 425 -4.29 0.95 -7.40
CA VAL A 425 -4.83 -0.39 -7.67
C VAL A 425 -6.33 -0.33 -8.00
N VAL A 426 -6.90 -1.46 -8.41
CA VAL A 426 -8.33 -1.60 -8.71
C VAL A 426 -9.21 -1.01 -7.59
N ASN A 427 -10.28 -0.33 -7.99
CA ASN A 427 -11.26 0.33 -7.12
C ASN A 427 -10.66 1.39 -6.18
N THR A 428 -9.42 1.83 -6.38
CA THR A 428 -8.75 2.79 -5.49
C THR A 428 -8.52 4.11 -6.22
N ALA A 429 -8.60 5.22 -5.48
CA ALA A 429 -8.24 6.55 -5.93
C ALA A 429 -7.19 7.16 -5.00
N LEU A 430 -6.20 7.84 -5.57
CA LEU A 430 -5.13 8.54 -4.85
C LEU A 430 -5.22 10.03 -5.14
N MET A 431 -5.12 10.84 -4.09
CA MET A 431 -5.13 12.31 -4.18
C MET A 431 -3.97 12.85 -3.34
N VAL A 432 -3.25 13.85 -3.87
CA VAL A 432 -2.22 14.56 -3.09
C VAL A 432 -2.78 15.95 -2.80
N LEU A 433 -3.06 16.24 -1.53
CA LEU A 433 -3.80 17.43 -1.10
C LEU A 433 -2.92 18.39 -0.29
N ASP A 434 -3.23 19.68 -0.35
CA ASP A 434 -2.71 20.69 0.56
C ASP A 434 -3.45 20.71 1.91
N GLU A 435 -3.03 21.58 2.82
CA GLU A 435 -3.68 21.78 4.14
C GLU A 435 -5.15 22.25 4.03
N GLY A 436 -5.55 22.76 2.85
CA GLY A 436 -6.92 23.17 2.53
C GLY A 436 -7.76 22.05 1.89
N LEU A 437 -7.24 20.81 1.83
CA LEU A 437 -7.84 19.65 1.17
C LEU A 437 -8.05 19.82 -0.34
N ARG A 438 -7.11 20.50 -1.01
CA ARG A 438 -7.17 20.75 -2.45
C ARG A 438 -6.04 20.04 -3.18
N PRO A 439 -6.28 19.47 -4.37
CA PRO A 439 -5.23 18.84 -5.16
C PRO A 439 -4.06 19.78 -5.40
N VAL A 440 -2.85 19.32 -5.09
CA VAL A 440 -1.63 20.07 -5.38
C VAL A 440 -1.22 19.89 -6.84
N PRO A 441 -0.54 20.88 -7.47
CA PRO A 441 0.02 20.72 -8.81
C PRO A 441 1.07 19.60 -8.89
N VAL A 442 1.26 19.04 -10.08
CA VAL A 442 2.32 18.05 -10.34
C VAL A 442 3.69 18.59 -9.96
N GLY A 443 4.43 17.84 -9.14
CA GLY A 443 5.75 18.21 -8.63
C GLY A 443 5.74 18.99 -7.32
N VAL A 444 4.57 19.35 -6.80
CA VAL A 444 4.41 19.96 -5.48
C VAL A 444 4.11 18.89 -4.44
N ALA A 445 4.77 18.95 -3.29
CA ALA A 445 4.52 18.03 -2.19
C ALA A 445 3.19 18.36 -1.49
N GLY A 446 2.46 17.32 -1.10
CA GLY A 446 1.25 17.41 -0.29
C GLY A 446 1.03 16.11 0.48
N GLU A 447 -0.10 16.01 1.16
CA GLU A 447 -0.50 14.82 1.91
C GLU A 447 -1.25 13.83 1.01
N LEU A 448 -0.91 12.55 1.09
CA LEU A 448 -1.54 11.50 0.29
C LEU A 448 -2.83 11.01 0.96
N PHE A 449 -3.94 11.15 0.24
CA PHE A 449 -5.25 10.61 0.60
C PHE A 449 -5.61 9.43 -0.31
N VAL A 450 -6.23 8.41 0.29
CA VAL A 450 -6.71 7.22 -0.40
C VAL A 450 -8.23 7.16 -0.29
N ALA A 451 -8.90 6.88 -1.39
CA ALA A 451 -10.35 6.68 -1.45
C ALA A 451 -10.71 5.42 -2.25
N GLY A 452 -11.93 4.90 -2.05
CA GLY A 452 -12.49 3.80 -2.86
C GLY A 452 -12.61 2.46 -2.13
N GLY A 453 -12.75 1.40 -2.93
CA GLY A 453 -12.92 0.03 -2.45
C GLY A 453 -11.68 -0.48 -1.73
N GLY A 454 -11.86 -0.96 -0.50
CA GLY A 454 -10.78 -1.48 0.35
C GLY A 454 -10.32 -0.53 1.45
N LEU A 455 -10.98 0.60 1.67
CA LEU A 455 -10.86 1.33 2.93
C LEU A 455 -11.36 0.48 4.09
N ALA A 456 -10.69 0.61 5.24
CA ALA A 456 -11.17 0.07 6.49
C ALA A 456 -12.55 0.62 6.84
N ARG A 457 -13.36 -0.19 7.52
CA ARG A 457 -14.56 0.30 8.19
C ARG A 457 -14.18 1.33 9.27
N GLY A 458 -12.99 1.16 9.86
CA GLY A 458 -12.42 2.06 10.84
C GLY A 458 -11.67 1.32 11.95
N TYR A 459 -11.41 2.04 13.04
CA TYR A 459 -10.77 1.48 14.22
C TYR A 459 -11.82 0.91 15.19
N VAL A 460 -11.69 -0.38 15.53
CA VAL A 460 -12.63 -1.08 16.42
C VAL A 460 -12.71 -0.37 17.78
N GLY A 461 -13.92 -0.01 18.18
CA GLY A 461 -14.19 0.66 19.46
C GLY A 461 -13.65 2.10 19.55
N GLN A 462 -13.17 2.70 18.46
CA GLN A 462 -12.54 4.02 18.44
C GLN A 462 -13.16 4.95 17.38
N PRO A 463 -14.46 5.32 17.52
CA PRO A 463 -15.16 6.14 16.52
C PRO A 463 -14.54 7.53 16.35
N GLY A 464 -13.98 8.12 17.41
CA GLY A 464 -13.33 9.44 17.33
C GLY A 464 -11.97 9.46 16.64
N LEU A 465 -11.32 8.31 16.42
CA LEU A 465 -10.15 8.21 15.53
C LEU A 465 -10.55 7.87 14.09
N THR A 466 -11.78 7.37 13.91
CA THR A 466 -12.31 6.96 12.61
C THR A 466 -12.94 8.15 11.87
N ALA A 467 -13.64 9.02 12.62
CA ALA A 467 -14.13 10.31 12.14
C ALA A 467 -12.99 11.33 12.06
#